data_AF-A0A1B0A9K8-F1
#
_entry.id   AF-A0A1B0A9K8-F1
#
_cell.length_a   1.000
_cell.length_b   1.000
_cell.length_c   1.000
_cell.angle_alpha   90.00
_cell.angle_beta   90.00
_cell.angle_gamma   90.00
#
_symmetry.space_group_name_H-M   'P 1'
#
loop_
_entity.id
_entity.type
_entity.pdbx_description
1 polymer ?
#
loop_
_entity_poly.entity_id
_entity_poly.type
_entity_poly.pdbx_seq_one_letter_code
_entity_poly.pdbx_strand_id
1 'polypeptide(L)'
;MRYAVQEMNGYDLVVINCSGQMTPAYVLHCIKQNCIAVSGARGREYKPRQQRLVVFLKNLDLCYLDTWQCNAIVELLQQIVQRQGFYNVTDYTTAPTTTNSTAATAATTTTTSSNIADKAANNASSRSNRGSSNINNNNNLEWINVSGLQICGSISETTASATANATLLKIAPRYLAINHQVRIANPSPADMLTVLQHSLEPLLVGQSGSGRSAAHFKGFTSQTVQYIAEGLMDFSTKVCKQ
;
A
#
# COMPACT_ATOMS: atom_id res chain seq x y z
N MET A 1 -14.83 -5.76 -1.09
CA MET A 1 -13.53 -6.34 -1.50
C MET A 1 -13.17 -7.60 -0.72
N ARG A 2 -12.95 -7.57 0.60
CA ARG A 2 -12.61 -8.79 1.37
C ARG A 2 -13.61 -9.93 1.17
N TYR A 3 -14.91 -9.66 1.37
CA TYR A 3 -15.97 -10.65 1.13
C TYR A 3 -16.00 -11.15 -0.32
N ALA A 4 -15.94 -10.23 -1.30
CA ALA A 4 -15.93 -10.60 -2.72
C ALA A 4 -14.73 -11.49 -3.13
N VAL A 5 -13.55 -11.30 -2.52
CA VAL A 5 -12.39 -12.16 -2.82
C VAL A 5 -12.48 -13.50 -2.10
N GLN A 6 -13.11 -13.57 -0.93
CA GLN A 6 -13.37 -14.84 -0.24
C GLN A 6 -14.30 -15.77 -1.02
N GLU A 7 -15.21 -15.22 -1.83
CA GLU A 7 -16.09 -16.01 -2.70
C GLU A 7 -15.37 -16.58 -3.93
N MET A 8 -14.20 -16.06 -4.29
CA MET A 8 -13.45 -16.50 -5.47
C MET A 8 -12.39 -17.55 -5.08
N ASN A 9 -12.58 -18.79 -5.54
CA ASN A 9 -11.59 -19.84 -5.31
C ASN A 9 -10.28 -19.58 -6.05
N GLY A 10 -9.14 -19.76 -5.37
CA GLY A 10 -7.80 -19.65 -5.96
C GLY A 10 -7.25 -18.22 -6.11
N TYR A 11 -7.93 -17.23 -5.53
CA TYR A 11 -7.46 -15.84 -5.46
C TYR A 11 -6.81 -15.58 -4.10
N ASP A 12 -5.62 -14.98 -4.13
CA ASP A 12 -4.97 -14.46 -2.93
C ASP A 12 -5.22 -12.96 -2.78
N LEU A 13 -5.40 -12.49 -1.55
CA LEU A 13 -5.67 -11.07 -1.26
C LEU A 13 -4.55 -10.47 -0.40
N VAL A 14 -3.84 -9.50 -0.99
CA VAL A 14 -2.85 -8.69 -0.27
C VAL A 14 -3.42 -7.30 -0.05
N VAL A 15 -3.64 -6.94 1.21
CA VAL A 15 -4.12 -5.60 1.59
C VAL A 15 -2.93 -4.74 2.00
N ILE A 16 -2.73 -3.64 1.29
CA ILE A 16 -1.70 -2.64 1.57
C ILE A 16 -2.39 -1.36 2.07
N ASN A 17 -2.11 -0.94 3.29
CA ASN A 17 -2.63 0.32 3.82
C ASN A 17 -1.69 1.47 3.42
N CYS A 18 -2.17 2.36 2.56
CA CYS A 18 -1.40 3.49 2.08
C CYS A 18 -1.29 4.60 3.14
N SER A 19 -0.12 5.24 3.17
CA SER A 19 0.19 6.37 4.04
C SER A 19 1.15 7.33 3.33
N GLY A 20 1.35 8.53 3.87
CA GLY A 20 2.27 9.52 3.30
C GLY A 20 3.74 9.08 3.26
N GLN A 21 4.13 8.09 4.07
CA GLN A 21 5.50 7.55 4.10
C GLN A 21 5.69 6.32 3.19
N MET A 22 4.65 5.93 2.46
CA MET A 22 4.69 4.76 1.57
C MET A 22 5.62 5.01 0.39
N THR A 23 6.50 4.04 0.11
CA THR A 23 7.40 4.08 -1.05
C THR A 23 7.04 3.01 -2.09
N PRO A 24 7.34 3.24 -3.39
CA PRO A 24 7.12 2.23 -4.43
C PRO A 24 7.84 0.90 -4.14
N ALA A 25 9.02 0.98 -3.50
CA ALA A 25 9.78 -0.19 -3.08
C ALA A 25 9.01 -1.11 -2.12
N TYR A 26 8.19 -0.55 -1.23
CA TYR A 26 7.34 -1.33 -0.33
C TYR A 26 6.27 -2.12 -1.10
N VAL A 27 5.62 -1.48 -2.08
CA VAL A 27 4.62 -2.16 -2.92
C VAL A 27 5.25 -3.31 -3.71
N LEU A 28 6.43 -3.09 -4.28
CA LEU A 28 7.20 -4.12 -4.98
C LEU A 28 7.61 -5.26 -4.04
N HIS A 29 8.00 -4.95 -2.81
CA HIS A 29 8.33 -5.95 -1.80
C HIS A 29 7.11 -6.81 -1.45
N CYS A 30 5.93 -6.21 -1.24
CA CYS A 30 4.69 -6.94 -1.02
C CYS A 30 4.33 -7.87 -2.18
N ILE A 31 4.49 -7.40 -3.43
CA ILE A 31 4.28 -8.23 -4.63
C ILE A 31 5.29 -9.39 -4.62
N LYS A 32 6.58 -9.11 -4.39
CA LYS A 32 7.65 -10.12 -4.37
C LYS A 32 7.42 -11.21 -3.30
N GLN A 33 6.89 -10.86 -2.13
CA GLN A 33 6.61 -11.83 -1.08
C GLN A 33 5.50 -12.82 -1.48
N ASN A 34 4.47 -12.33 -2.19
CA ASN A 34 3.28 -13.11 -2.57
C ASN A 34 3.39 -13.75 -3.97
N CYS A 35 4.45 -13.41 -4.71
CA CYS A 35 4.78 -13.99 -6.01
C CYS A 35 5.99 -14.94 -5.92
N ILE A 36 6.13 -15.75 -6.96
CA ILE A 36 7.29 -16.60 -7.24
C ILE A 36 8.00 -15.99 -8.45
N ALA A 37 9.32 -15.87 -8.34
CA ALA A 37 10.15 -15.45 -9.46
C ALA A 37 10.44 -16.65 -10.36
N VAL A 38 10.02 -16.55 -11.62
CA VAL A 38 10.25 -17.54 -12.67
C VAL A 38 11.13 -16.91 -13.73
N SER A 39 12.24 -17.56 -14.08
CA SER A 39 13.08 -17.13 -15.20
C SER A 39 12.62 -17.85 -16.47
N GLY A 40 12.24 -17.08 -17.49
CA GLY A 40 11.82 -17.61 -18.78
C GLY A 40 12.59 -17.00 -19.95
N ALA A 41 12.23 -17.38 -21.17
CA ALA A 41 12.85 -16.87 -22.40
C ALA A 41 12.70 -15.34 -22.58
N ARG A 42 11.72 -14.72 -21.90
CA ARG A 42 11.45 -13.26 -21.94
C ARG A 42 12.08 -12.50 -20.76
N GLY A 43 12.96 -13.14 -19.98
CA GLY A 43 13.54 -12.59 -18.76
C GLY A 43 12.86 -13.08 -17.50
N ARG A 44 13.13 -12.41 -16.37
CA ARG A 44 12.51 -12.72 -15.07
C ARG A 44 11.05 -12.27 -15.05
N GLU A 45 10.19 -13.12 -14.50
CA GLU A 45 8.75 -12.90 -14.39
C GLU A 45 8.28 -13.22 -12.97
N TYR A 46 7.47 -12.35 -12.38
CA TYR A 46 6.78 -12.60 -11.13
C TYR A 46 5.39 -13.14 -11.40
N LYS A 47 5.16 -14.37 -10.95
CA LYS A 47 3.85 -15.04 -11.00
C LYS A 47 3.29 -15.19 -9.59
N PRO A 48 1.98 -15.01 -9.38
CA PRO A 48 1.37 -15.26 -8.08
C PRO A 48 1.60 -16.72 -7.63
N ARG A 49 1.68 -16.93 -6.31
CA ARG A 49 1.74 -18.30 -5.74
C ARG A 49 0.45 -19.08 -5.98
N GLN A 50 -0.68 -18.38 -6.00
CA GLN A 50 -2.00 -18.93 -6.32
C GLN A 50 -2.38 -18.62 -7.78
N GLN A 51 -3.61 -18.96 -8.19
CA GLN A 51 -4.05 -18.74 -9.59
C GLN A 51 -4.03 -17.25 -9.96
N ARG A 52 -4.44 -16.37 -9.04
CA ARG A 52 -4.39 -14.91 -9.20
C ARG A 52 -4.09 -14.23 -7.87
N LEU A 53 -3.40 -13.09 -7.94
CA LEU A 53 -3.14 -12.25 -6.78
C LEU A 53 -3.89 -10.92 -6.93
N VAL A 54 -4.71 -10.59 -5.95
CA VAL A 54 -5.39 -9.30 -5.84
C VAL A 54 -4.64 -8.43 -4.84
N VAL A 55 -4.04 -7.35 -5.32
CA VAL A 55 -3.42 -6.32 -4.47
C VAL A 55 -4.41 -5.20 -4.26
N PHE A 56 -4.85 -5.04 -3.01
CA PHE A 56 -5.79 -4.01 -2.61
C PHE A 56 -5.08 -2.90 -1.83
N LEU A 57 -4.93 -1.73 -2.46
CA LEU A 57 -4.35 -0.53 -1.86
C LEU A 57 -5.44 0.29 -1.17
N LYS A 58 -5.45 0.31 0.15
CA LYS A 58 -6.39 1.10 0.95
C LYS A 58 -5.90 2.54 1.08
N ASN A 59 -6.77 3.52 0.86
CA ASN A 59 -6.52 4.96 1.04
C ASN A 59 -5.39 5.51 0.15
N LEU A 60 -5.47 5.23 -1.15
CA LEU A 60 -4.44 5.63 -2.12
C LEU A 60 -4.20 7.15 -2.17
N ASP A 61 -5.20 7.94 -1.77
CA ASP A 61 -5.16 9.40 -1.66
C ASP A 61 -4.25 9.96 -0.54
N LEU A 62 -3.85 9.11 0.41
CA LEU A 62 -2.95 9.50 1.51
C LEU A 62 -1.46 9.40 1.16
N CYS A 63 -1.12 8.83 0.01
CA CYS A 63 0.26 8.78 -0.45
C CYS A 63 0.81 10.19 -0.69
N TYR A 64 2.11 10.35 -0.50
CA TYR A 64 2.79 11.63 -0.71
C TYR A 64 2.72 12.06 -2.19
N LEU A 65 2.49 13.36 -2.40
CA LEU A 65 2.58 14.01 -3.70
C LEU A 65 3.81 14.91 -3.70
N ASP A 66 4.55 14.89 -4.81
CA ASP A 66 5.67 15.79 -5.01
C ASP A 66 5.21 17.23 -5.35
N THR A 67 6.18 18.13 -5.53
CA THR A 67 5.97 19.52 -5.93
C THR A 67 5.20 19.67 -7.26
N TRP A 68 5.21 18.63 -8.09
CA TRP A 68 4.55 18.58 -9.40
C TRP A 68 3.20 17.85 -9.36
N GLN A 69 2.67 17.56 -8.16
CA GLN A 69 1.45 16.78 -7.96
C GLN A 69 1.51 15.37 -8.58
N CYS A 70 2.71 14.79 -8.64
CA CYS A 70 2.93 13.42 -9.06
C CYS A 70 3.07 12.50 -7.85
N ASN A 71 2.37 11.37 -7.90
CA ASN A 71 2.44 10.33 -6.89
C ASN A 71 3.20 9.13 -7.47
N ALA A 72 4.39 8.88 -6.94
CA ALA A 72 5.27 7.79 -7.40
C ALA A 72 4.61 6.41 -7.30
N ILE A 73 3.72 6.19 -6.33
CA ILE A 73 2.97 4.94 -6.19
C ILE A 73 2.01 4.79 -7.38
N VAL A 74 1.26 5.84 -7.71
CA VAL A 74 0.30 5.81 -8.83
C VAL A 74 1.01 5.58 -10.15
N GLU A 75 2.18 6.20 -10.37
CA GLU A 75 2.98 5.97 -11.58
C GLU A 75 3.54 4.54 -11.64
N LEU A 76 3.97 3.96 -10.52
CA LEU A 76 4.35 2.54 -10.46
C LEU A 76 3.16 1.64 -10.83
N LEU A 77 1.99 1.86 -10.24
CA LEU A 77 0.79 1.07 -10.55
C LEU A 77 0.41 1.23 -12.03
N GLN A 78 0.49 2.45 -12.56
CA GLN A 78 0.22 2.74 -13.96
C GLN A 78 1.16 1.94 -14.87
N GLN A 79 2.44 1.90 -14.54
CA GLN A 79 3.46 1.14 -15.26
C GLN A 79 3.16 -0.35 -15.24
N ILE A 80 2.81 -0.92 -14.07
CA ILE A 80 2.48 -2.34 -13.94
C ILE A 80 1.24 -2.69 -14.78
N VAL A 81 0.19 -1.87 -14.73
CA VAL A 81 -1.05 -2.11 -15.49
C VAL A 81 -0.83 -2.03 -17.00
N GLN A 82 -0.12 -1.00 -17.49
CA GLN A 82 0.08 -0.80 -18.93
C GLN A 82 1.14 -1.70 -19.53
N ARG A 83 2.27 -1.89 -18.84
CA ARG A 83 3.46 -2.53 -19.38
C ARG A 83 3.68 -3.93 -18.84
N GLN A 84 2.90 -4.37 -17.86
CA GLN A 84 2.98 -5.72 -17.26
C GLN A 84 4.40 -6.02 -16.74
N GLY A 85 5.06 -5.02 -16.15
CA GLY A 85 6.41 -5.16 -15.64
C GLY A 85 6.96 -3.86 -15.08
N PHE A 86 8.11 -3.96 -14.42
CA PHE A 86 8.83 -2.84 -13.82
C PHE A 86 10.33 -3.07 -13.86
N TYR A 87 11.12 -2.02 -13.71
CA TYR A 87 12.57 -2.14 -13.60
C TYR A 87 12.97 -2.39 -12.14
N ASN A 88 13.77 -3.43 -11.92
CA ASN A 88 14.38 -3.69 -10.63
C ASN A 88 15.59 -2.78 -10.44
N VAL A 89 15.46 -1.79 -9.56
CA VAL A 89 16.56 -0.92 -9.16
C VAL A 89 17.09 -1.43 -7.83
N THR A 90 18.22 -2.14 -7.88
CA THR A 90 18.89 -2.67 -6.69
C THR A 90 19.60 -1.56 -5.88
N ASP A 91 19.87 -0.40 -6.50
CA ASP A 91 20.67 0.68 -5.92
C ASP A 91 19.84 1.95 -5.71
N TYR A 92 19.02 2.01 -4.65
CA TYR A 92 18.39 3.28 -4.23
C TYR A 92 19.31 4.16 -3.38
N THR A 93 20.55 3.71 -3.10
CA THR A 93 21.58 4.49 -2.39
C THR A 93 22.15 5.66 -3.19
N THR A 94 21.71 5.84 -4.45
CA THR A 94 22.12 6.97 -5.32
C THR A 94 20.95 7.54 -6.13
N ALA A 95 19.74 7.55 -5.58
CA ALA A 95 18.74 8.52 -6.06
C ALA A 95 19.06 9.87 -5.39
N PRO A 96 19.24 10.97 -6.14
CA PRO A 96 19.46 12.28 -5.54
C PRO A 96 18.19 12.69 -4.82
N THR A 97 18.15 12.48 -3.51
CA THR A 97 17.30 13.27 -2.63
C THR A 97 17.78 14.70 -2.80
N THR A 98 17.09 15.49 -3.61
CA THR A 98 17.24 16.94 -3.62
C THR A 98 16.70 17.47 -2.30
N THR A 99 17.44 17.25 -1.22
CA THR A 99 17.40 18.12 -0.05
C THR A 99 18.35 19.26 -0.34
N ASN A 100 17.77 20.44 -0.53
CA ASN A 100 18.48 21.70 -0.48
C ASN A 100 19.22 21.79 0.87
N SER A 101 20.50 21.49 0.87
CA SER A 101 21.43 21.85 1.93
C SER A 101 22.69 22.38 1.28
N THR A 102 22.76 23.71 1.26
CA THR A 102 23.95 24.55 1.19
C THR A 102 25.27 23.80 1.46
N ALA A 103 26.08 23.66 0.41
CA ALA A 103 27.53 23.57 0.55
C ALA A 103 28.17 24.13 -0.74
N ALA A 104 28.42 25.43 -0.70
CA ALA A 104 29.55 25.99 -1.40
C ALA A 104 30.82 25.24 -0.95
N THR A 105 31.71 24.88 -1.86
CA THR A 105 33.06 25.45 -1.98
C THR A 105 33.87 24.56 -2.93
N ALA A 106 34.47 25.21 -3.91
CA ALA A 106 35.31 24.65 -4.94
C ALA A 106 36.57 23.95 -4.37
N ALA A 107 36.98 22.86 -4.99
CA ALA A 107 38.33 22.31 -4.82
C ALA A 107 39.15 22.66 -6.08
N THR A 108 39.91 23.75 -5.97
CA THR A 108 41.03 24.06 -6.87
C THR A 108 42.33 23.89 -6.08
N THR A 109 43.23 23.15 -6.73
CA THR A 109 44.65 22.85 -6.52
C THR A 109 45.50 23.81 -5.65
N THR A 110 46.60 23.22 -5.12
CA THR A 110 47.99 23.73 -4.94
C THR A 110 48.55 23.98 -3.50
N THR A 111 49.51 23.11 -3.12
CA THR A 111 50.85 23.30 -2.48
C THR A 111 51.09 23.80 -1.03
N THR A 112 52.10 23.14 -0.42
CA THR A 112 53.03 23.53 0.69
C THR A 112 52.47 23.51 2.14
N SER A 113 53.08 22.97 3.21
CA SER A 113 54.46 22.56 3.55
C SER A 113 54.52 21.60 4.77
N SER A 114 55.64 20.85 4.85
CA SER A 114 56.46 20.46 6.04
C SER A 114 55.86 19.74 7.26
N ASN A 115 56.34 18.51 7.55
CA ASN A 115 57.23 18.21 8.70
C ASN A 115 57.74 16.75 8.71
N ILE A 116 58.88 16.57 9.39
CA ILE A 116 59.90 15.52 9.26
C ILE A 116 59.79 14.43 10.36
N ALA A 117 60.12 13.18 9.98
CA ALA A 117 60.63 12.00 10.72
C ALA A 117 59.86 11.42 11.94
N ASP A 118 59.57 10.11 11.93
CA ASP A 118 60.46 9.07 12.49
C ASP A 118 59.87 7.63 12.45
N LYS A 119 60.73 6.68 12.04
CA LYS A 119 61.01 5.35 12.64
C LYS A 119 59.89 4.32 12.98
N ALA A 120 59.92 3.24 12.18
CA ALA A 120 59.97 1.82 12.55
C ALA A 120 58.81 1.08 13.29
N ALA A 121 58.42 -0.02 12.62
CA ALA A 121 58.17 -1.38 13.15
C ALA A 121 56.76 -1.81 13.61
N ASN A 122 56.40 -3.00 13.10
CA ASN A 122 55.52 -4.04 13.65
C ASN A 122 54.00 -3.86 13.52
N ASN A 123 53.37 -4.64 12.62
CA ASN A 123 52.47 -5.70 13.08
C ASN A 123 52.19 -6.74 11.97
N ALA A 124 52.03 -7.98 12.43
CA ALA A 124 52.00 -9.21 11.70
C ALA A 124 50.68 -9.49 10.97
N SER A 125 50.81 -10.26 9.90
CA SER A 125 49.90 -11.32 9.45
C SER A 125 48.39 -11.16 9.71
N SER A 126 47.66 -10.90 8.64
CA SER A 126 46.36 -11.54 8.42
C SER A 126 46.23 -11.86 6.94
N ARG A 127 46.53 -13.12 6.59
CA ARG A 127 46.14 -13.76 5.34
C ARG A 127 44.60 -13.66 5.24
N SER A 128 44.09 -12.65 4.54
CA SER A 128 42.74 -12.77 3.99
C SER A 128 42.87 -13.53 2.68
N ASN A 129 42.47 -14.78 2.76
CA ASN A 129 42.16 -15.62 1.62
C ASN A 129 41.32 -14.77 0.66
N ARG A 130 41.88 -14.37 -0.49
CA ARG A 130 41.09 -13.80 -1.60
C ARG A 130 40.25 -14.94 -2.16
N GLY A 131 39.23 -15.34 -1.40
CA GLY A 131 38.01 -15.86 -1.98
C GLY A 131 37.51 -14.74 -2.87
N SER A 132 37.73 -14.89 -4.17
CA SER A 132 37.13 -14.06 -5.19
C SER A 132 35.63 -14.30 -5.11
N SER A 133 34.99 -13.64 -4.15
CA SER A 133 33.56 -13.38 -4.19
C SER A 133 33.39 -12.55 -5.44
N ASN A 134 32.88 -13.20 -6.48
CA ASN A 134 32.45 -12.58 -7.73
C ASN A 134 31.33 -11.60 -7.38
N ILE A 135 31.71 -10.42 -6.89
CA ILE A 135 30.83 -9.27 -6.73
C ILE A 135 30.66 -8.76 -8.16
N ASN A 136 29.80 -9.45 -8.91
CA ASN A 136 29.22 -8.90 -10.12
C ASN A 136 28.38 -7.71 -9.64
N ASN A 137 29.02 -6.54 -9.60
CA ASN A 137 28.39 -5.22 -9.57
C ASN A 137 27.59 -5.03 -10.85
N ASN A 138 26.57 -5.86 -11.04
CA ASN A 138 25.62 -5.70 -12.11
C ASN A 138 24.62 -4.67 -11.59
N ASN A 139 24.98 -3.39 -11.73
CA ASN A 139 24.07 -2.24 -11.76
C ASN A 139 23.11 -2.32 -12.97
N ASN A 140 22.72 -3.53 -13.34
CA ASN A 140 22.02 -3.84 -14.55
C ASN A 140 20.54 -3.71 -14.23
N LEU A 141 19.98 -2.56 -14.60
CA LEU A 141 18.55 -2.31 -14.66
C LEU A 141 17.90 -3.48 -15.38
N GLU A 142 17.22 -4.32 -14.61
CA GLU A 142 16.57 -5.48 -15.18
C GLU A 142 15.07 -5.26 -15.25
N TRP A 143 14.51 -5.50 -16.43
CA TRP A 143 13.07 -5.57 -16.60
C TRP A 143 12.53 -6.87 -16.01
N ILE A 144 11.65 -6.75 -15.02
CA ILE A 144 10.91 -7.87 -14.43
C ILE A 144 9.46 -7.80 -14.94
N ASN A 145 9.03 -8.84 -15.61
CA ASN A 145 7.64 -9.00 -16.02
C ASN A 145 6.76 -9.39 -14.82
N VAL A 146 5.49 -9.01 -14.84
CA VAL A 146 4.50 -9.37 -13.82
C VAL A 146 3.27 -9.93 -14.54
N SER A 147 2.79 -11.08 -14.11
CA SER A 147 1.56 -11.67 -14.65
C SER A 147 0.64 -12.18 -13.55
N GLY A 148 -0.65 -12.33 -13.84
CA GLY A 148 -1.65 -12.84 -12.89
C GLY A 148 -1.96 -11.90 -11.71
N LEU A 149 -1.65 -10.60 -11.85
CA LEU A 149 -1.89 -9.57 -10.84
C LEU A 149 -3.15 -8.77 -11.17
N GLN A 150 -4.04 -8.61 -10.19
CA GLN A 150 -5.16 -7.69 -10.23
C GLN A 150 -4.94 -6.61 -9.18
N ILE A 151 -4.97 -5.35 -9.60
CA ILE A 151 -4.74 -4.21 -8.71
C ILE A 151 -6.08 -3.53 -8.47
N CYS A 152 -6.37 -3.26 -7.19
CA CYS A 152 -7.56 -2.54 -6.77
C CYS A 152 -7.14 -1.47 -5.75
N GLY A 153 -7.78 -0.32 -5.78
CA GLY A 153 -7.52 0.76 -4.83
C GLY A 153 -8.82 1.24 -4.19
N SER A 154 -8.74 1.74 -2.96
CA SER A 154 -9.78 2.59 -2.38
C SER A 154 -9.28 4.01 -2.25
N ILE A 155 -10.14 4.96 -2.59
CA ILE A 155 -9.89 6.40 -2.52
C ILE A 155 -11.02 6.96 -1.68
N SER A 156 -10.67 7.76 -0.67
CA SER A 156 -11.68 8.48 0.11
C SER A 156 -11.97 9.83 -0.54
N GLU A 157 -13.24 10.22 -0.56
CA GLU A 157 -13.63 11.56 -0.97
C GLU A 157 -13.49 12.49 0.23
N THR A 158 -12.50 13.39 0.22
CA THR A 158 -12.34 14.39 1.28
C THR A 158 -13.22 15.60 0.95
N THR A 159 -14.29 15.79 1.72
CA THR A 159 -15.24 16.91 1.62
C THR A 159 -14.69 18.26 2.14
N ALA A 160 -13.44 18.31 2.60
CA ALA A 160 -12.82 19.48 3.24
C ALA A 160 -12.49 20.65 2.28
N SER A 161 -12.83 20.56 1.00
CA SER A 161 -12.66 21.66 0.05
C SER A 161 -13.89 21.75 -0.84
N ALA A 162 -14.32 22.98 -1.13
CA ALA A 162 -15.59 23.35 -1.78
C ALA A 162 -15.79 22.84 -3.22
N THR A 163 -15.10 21.77 -3.63
CA THR A 163 -15.21 21.15 -4.94
C THR A 163 -15.18 19.64 -4.75
N ALA A 164 -16.25 18.95 -5.13
CA ALA A 164 -16.49 17.51 -4.97
C ALA A 164 -15.48 16.58 -5.71
N ASN A 165 -14.32 17.10 -6.13
CA ASN A 165 -13.31 16.39 -6.92
C ASN A 165 -11.88 16.57 -6.38
N ALA A 166 -11.69 17.17 -5.21
CA ALA A 166 -10.35 17.54 -4.72
C ALA A 166 -9.41 16.36 -4.46
N THR A 167 -9.92 15.18 -4.10
CA THR A 167 -9.07 13.98 -3.94
C THR A 167 -8.79 13.27 -5.26
N LEU A 168 -9.67 13.40 -6.27
CA LEU A 168 -9.38 12.93 -7.62
C LEU A 168 -8.32 13.79 -8.31
N LEU A 169 -8.20 15.07 -7.96
CA LEU A 169 -7.10 15.94 -8.42
C LEU A 169 -5.73 15.45 -7.95
N LYS A 170 -5.66 14.70 -6.84
CA LYS A 170 -4.42 14.11 -6.34
C LYS A 170 -3.96 12.88 -7.13
N ILE A 171 -4.79 12.39 -8.06
CA ILE A 171 -4.51 11.19 -8.85
C ILE A 171 -4.40 11.56 -10.32
N ALA A 172 -3.36 11.06 -10.97
CA ALA A 172 -3.12 11.32 -12.38
C ALA A 172 -4.34 10.90 -13.25
N PRO A 173 -4.87 11.78 -14.12
CA PRO A 173 -6.01 11.46 -14.99
C PRO A 173 -5.76 10.24 -15.89
N ARG A 174 -4.50 10.00 -16.29
CA ARG A 174 -4.10 8.83 -17.08
C ARG A 174 -4.40 7.52 -16.34
N TYR A 175 -4.18 7.49 -15.03
CA TYR A 175 -4.48 6.33 -14.20
C TYR A 175 -5.98 6.14 -14.07
N LEU A 176 -6.74 7.23 -13.87
CA LEU A 176 -8.19 7.16 -13.76
C LEU A 176 -8.84 6.67 -15.05
N ALA A 177 -8.33 7.06 -16.22
CA ALA A 177 -8.89 6.70 -17.53
C ALA A 177 -8.76 5.21 -17.88
N ILE A 178 -7.76 4.53 -17.32
CA ILE A 178 -7.48 3.11 -17.60
C ILE A 178 -8.22 2.19 -16.63
N ASN A 179 -8.55 2.69 -15.44
CA ASN A 179 -9.17 1.90 -14.39
C ASN A 179 -10.68 2.09 -14.34
N HIS A 180 -11.41 1.01 -14.07
CA HIS A 180 -12.83 1.09 -13.75
C HIS A 180 -13.03 1.59 -12.32
N GLN A 181 -13.94 2.54 -12.14
CA GLN A 181 -14.23 3.16 -10.86
C GLN A 181 -15.71 3.01 -10.52
N VAL A 182 -15.98 2.76 -9.25
CA VAL A 182 -17.32 2.71 -8.69
C VAL A 182 -17.34 3.64 -7.48
N ARG A 183 -18.25 4.61 -7.48
CA ARG A 183 -18.51 5.44 -6.30
C ARG A 183 -19.57 4.76 -5.45
N ILE A 184 -19.27 4.63 -4.17
CA ILE A 184 -20.18 4.08 -3.18
C ILE A 184 -20.56 5.24 -2.26
N ALA A 185 -21.83 5.62 -2.26
CA ALA A 185 -22.36 6.62 -1.34
C ALA A 185 -22.63 5.99 0.03
N ASN A 186 -22.79 6.84 1.05
CA ASN A 186 -23.26 6.36 2.35
C ASN A 186 -24.64 5.69 2.18
N PRO A 187 -24.90 4.57 2.89
CA PRO A 187 -26.17 3.87 2.82
C PRO A 187 -27.31 4.79 3.24
N SER A 188 -28.49 4.57 2.67
CA SER A 188 -29.68 5.34 3.05
C SER A 188 -30.01 5.11 4.53
N PRO A 189 -30.73 6.04 5.20
CA PRO A 189 -31.14 5.83 6.59
C PRO A 189 -31.96 4.54 6.77
N ALA A 190 -32.80 4.18 5.80
CA ALA A 190 -33.55 2.93 5.87
C ALA A 190 -32.63 1.70 5.81
N ASP A 191 -31.67 1.67 4.88
CA ASP A 191 -30.71 0.56 4.77
C ASP A 191 -29.84 0.46 6.04
N MET A 192 -29.39 1.60 6.57
CA MET A 192 -28.58 1.64 7.79
C MET A 192 -29.35 1.08 8.99
N LEU A 193 -30.65 1.37 9.09
CA LEU A 193 -31.52 0.84 10.15
C LEU A 193 -31.62 -0.68 10.03
N THR A 194 -31.86 -1.18 8.82
CA THR A 194 -31.95 -2.64 8.59
C THR A 194 -30.63 -3.34 8.93
N VAL A 195 -29.48 -2.76 8.58
CA VAL A 195 -28.15 -3.30 8.91
C VAL A 195 -27.94 -3.33 10.42
N LEU A 196 -28.26 -2.22 11.12
CA LEU A 196 -28.17 -2.15 12.57
C LEU A 196 -29.06 -3.19 13.24
N GLN A 197 -30.31 -3.31 12.79
CA GLN A 197 -31.26 -4.30 13.30
C GLN A 197 -30.72 -5.73 13.15
N HIS A 198 -30.26 -6.11 11.95
CA HIS A 198 -29.68 -7.43 11.71
C HIS A 198 -28.37 -7.68 12.47
N SER A 199 -27.60 -6.63 12.78
CA SER A 199 -26.37 -6.76 13.58
C SER A 199 -26.64 -6.89 15.08
N LEU A 200 -27.71 -6.24 15.57
CA LEU A 200 -28.07 -6.21 16.99
C LEU A 200 -28.93 -7.39 17.41
N GLU A 201 -29.78 -7.90 16.52
CA GLU A 201 -30.65 -9.05 16.77
C GLU A 201 -29.89 -10.29 17.29
N PRO A 202 -28.81 -10.78 16.65
CA PRO A 202 -28.09 -11.95 17.15
C PRO A 202 -27.37 -11.68 18.49
N LEU A 203 -27.03 -10.42 18.79
CA LEU A 203 -26.35 -10.03 20.03
C LEU A 203 -27.31 -9.90 21.22
N LEU A 204 -28.51 -9.39 20.98
CA LEU A 204 -29.47 -9.05 22.04
C LEU A 204 -30.51 -10.15 22.27
N VAL A 205 -31.02 -10.75 21.20
CA VAL A 205 -32.04 -11.81 21.28
C VAL A 205 -31.38 -13.17 21.48
N GLY A 206 -30.09 -13.30 21.13
CA GLY A 206 -29.35 -14.56 21.17
C GLY A 206 -29.81 -15.50 20.07
N GLN A 207 -28.88 -16.23 19.49
CA GLN A 207 -29.19 -17.23 18.47
C GLN A 207 -30.06 -18.31 19.11
N SER A 208 -31.37 -18.29 18.85
CA SER A 208 -32.34 -19.32 19.27
C SER A 208 -32.15 -20.62 18.47
N GLY A 209 -30.92 -21.11 18.41
CA GLY A 209 -30.49 -22.30 17.72
C GLY A 209 -29.87 -23.26 18.72
N SER A 210 -30.67 -24.21 19.19
CA SER A 210 -30.27 -25.49 19.78
C SER A 210 -28.79 -25.64 20.16
N GLY A 211 -28.45 -25.30 21.41
CA GLY A 211 -27.17 -25.72 22.01
C GLY A 211 -26.45 -24.63 22.80
N ARG A 212 -26.97 -24.33 24.00
CA ARG A 212 -26.22 -23.70 25.10
C ARG A 212 -25.48 -22.39 24.78
N SER A 213 -26.21 -21.35 24.40
CA SER A 213 -25.85 -19.97 24.73
C SER A 213 -27.14 -19.23 25.08
N ALA A 214 -27.40 -19.07 26.37
CA ALA A 214 -28.55 -18.32 26.86
C ALA A 214 -28.45 -16.88 26.37
N ALA A 215 -29.53 -16.34 25.80
CA ALA A 215 -29.66 -14.90 25.55
C ALA A 215 -29.19 -14.14 26.80
N HIS A 216 -28.21 -13.25 26.64
CA HIS A 216 -27.59 -12.55 27.77
C HIS A 216 -28.57 -11.56 28.45
N PHE A 217 -29.64 -11.18 27.74
CA PHE A 217 -30.76 -10.42 28.26
C PHE A 217 -32.09 -11.12 27.94
N LYS A 218 -32.79 -11.56 28.98
CA LYS A 218 -34.19 -12.01 28.86
C LYS A 218 -35.09 -10.78 28.65
N GLY A 219 -35.91 -10.79 27.58
CA GLY A 219 -36.98 -9.81 27.39
C GLY A 219 -36.81 -8.81 26.24
N PHE A 220 -35.74 -8.90 25.45
CA PHE A 220 -35.64 -8.12 24.22
C PHE A 220 -36.49 -8.73 23.11
N THR A 221 -37.45 -7.95 22.62
CA THR A 221 -38.24 -8.27 21.43
C THR A 221 -37.65 -7.59 20.20
N SER A 222 -37.96 -8.09 19.00
CA SER A 222 -37.54 -7.45 17.73
C SER A 222 -37.92 -5.95 17.68
N GLN A 223 -39.07 -5.60 18.27
CA GLN A 223 -39.55 -4.22 18.37
C GLN A 223 -38.69 -3.36 19.30
N THR A 224 -38.20 -3.91 20.41
CA THR A 224 -37.26 -3.22 21.30
C THR A 224 -35.92 -2.95 20.61
N VAL A 225 -35.43 -3.89 19.80
CA VAL A 225 -34.21 -3.73 19.01
C VAL A 225 -34.37 -2.61 17.97
N GLN A 226 -35.56 -2.52 17.35
CA GLN A 226 -35.86 -1.45 16.39
C GLN A 226 -35.79 -0.05 17.04
N TYR A 227 -36.41 0.15 18.21
CA TYR A 227 -36.32 1.45 18.90
C TYR A 227 -34.89 1.83 19.29
N ILE A 228 -34.06 0.85 19.65
CA ILE A 228 -32.63 1.08 19.94
C ILE A 228 -31.88 1.48 18.68
N ALA A 229 -32.12 0.80 17.55
CA ALA A 229 -31.48 1.13 16.28
C ALA A 229 -31.86 2.54 15.81
N GLU A 230 -33.14 2.93 15.94
CA GLU A 230 -33.62 4.29 15.63
C GLU A 230 -32.95 5.34 16.53
N GLY A 231 -32.91 5.09 17.85
CA GLY A 231 -32.26 5.99 18.80
C GLY A 231 -30.76 6.17 18.55
N LEU A 232 -30.05 5.09 18.16
CA LEU A 232 -28.63 5.14 17.80
C LEU A 232 -28.39 5.95 16.50
N MET A 233 -29.27 5.80 15.52
CA MET A 233 -29.17 6.55 14.26
C MET A 233 -29.40 8.05 14.47
N ASP A 234 -30.41 8.40 15.27
CA ASP A 234 -30.68 9.80 15.63
C ASP A 234 -29.53 10.41 16.41
N PHE A 235 -28.95 9.66 17.34
CA PHE A 235 -27.77 10.09 18.10
C PHE A 235 -26.56 10.31 17.18
N SER A 236 -26.23 9.32 16.32
CA SER A 236 -25.14 9.45 15.36
C SER A 236 -25.33 10.66 14.44
N THR A 237 -26.56 10.90 13.97
CA THR A 237 -26.86 12.03 13.08
C THR A 237 -26.68 13.37 13.80
N LYS A 238 -27.05 13.46 15.07
CA LYS A 238 -26.86 14.67 15.89
C LYS A 238 -25.39 14.93 16.19
N VAL A 239 -24.63 13.87 16.52
CA VAL A 239 -23.18 13.97 16.79
C VAL A 239 -22.41 14.37 15.53
N CYS A 240 -22.76 13.82 14.37
CA CYS A 240 -22.08 14.18 13.11
C CYS A 240 -22.42 15.58 12.57
N LYS A 241 -23.42 16.26 13.15
CA LYS A 241 -23.82 17.64 12.77
C LYS A 241 -23.21 18.72 13.66
N GLN A 242 -22.69 18.37 14.84
CA GLN A 242 -21.92 19.29 15.69
C GLN A 242 -20.45 19.34 15.25
#